data_AF-A0A499UKM7-F1
#
_entry.id   AF-A0A499UKM7-F1
#
_cell.length_a   1.000
_cell.length_b   1.000
_cell.length_c   1.000
_cell.angle_alpha   90.00
_cell.angle_beta   90.00
_cell.angle_gamma   90.00
#
_symmetry.space_group_name_H-M   'P 1'
#
loop_
_entity.id
_entity.type
_entity.pdbx_description
1 polymer ?
#
loop_
_entity_poly.entity_id
_entity_poly.type
_entity_poly.pdbx_seq_one_letter_code
_entity_poly.pdbx_strand_id
1 'polypeptide(L)'
;MRTEDLLAAIATGLWRWDSVSGAVSYDAEAARLVGLPAEPVTLPEAAARACFHPADWLEVKAIVDLAVAEGTLAEARLRIVDEKGTVLRTVRTRSRPIARGGSEDGYYLLGTLQEVPDPLPGTSAAGPPVTGDWRRNREAFLLDAGRALAEAMSTAEVLRVAAGLSMPGFSPEGLAVFGVQGERISVIGHHGPRAGPITLFTTSRWARTIRRPRWSAPAGPSICPRRRSTAAGFRPPGRSAGPVSAGPGRFCR
;
A
#
# COMPACT_ATOMS: atom_id res chain seq x y z
N MET A 1 -19.53 -38.23 -12.17
CA MET A 1 -18.39 -37.33 -11.89
C MET A 1 -18.94 -36.14 -11.13
N ARG A 2 -18.45 -35.91 -9.91
CA ARG A 2 -18.87 -34.78 -9.07
C ARG A 2 -18.08 -33.53 -9.46
N THR A 3 -18.59 -32.34 -9.13
CA THR A 3 -17.91 -31.08 -9.44
C THR A 3 -16.54 -30.99 -8.76
N GLU A 4 -16.42 -31.51 -7.54
CA GLU A 4 -15.15 -31.62 -6.83
C GLU A 4 -14.09 -32.43 -7.61
N ASP A 5 -14.47 -33.54 -8.24
CA ASP A 5 -13.55 -34.39 -9.02
C ASP A 5 -12.99 -33.62 -10.22
N LEU A 6 -13.82 -32.80 -10.87
CA LEU A 6 -13.41 -31.96 -12.01
C LEU A 6 -12.45 -30.86 -11.58
N LEU A 7 -12.75 -30.16 -10.49
CA LEU A 7 -11.92 -29.06 -9.98
C LEU A 7 -10.55 -29.59 -9.52
N ALA A 8 -10.53 -30.73 -8.83
CA ALA A 8 -9.30 -31.41 -8.46
C ALA A 8 -8.49 -31.85 -9.71
N ALA A 9 -9.15 -32.37 -10.75
CA ALA A 9 -8.49 -32.78 -11.99
C ALA A 9 -7.80 -31.62 -12.73
N ILE A 10 -8.27 -30.38 -12.53
CA ILE A 10 -7.64 -29.16 -13.07
C ILE A 10 -6.82 -28.38 -12.02
N ALA A 11 -6.43 -29.04 -10.92
CA ALA A 11 -5.64 -28.46 -9.82
C ALA A 11 -6.21 -27.14 -9.28
N THR A 12 -7.55 -27.09 -9.13
CA THR A 12 -8.28 -25.95 -8.57
C THR A 12 -8.85 -26.34 -7.22
N GLY A 13 -8.34 -25.74 -6.15
CA GLY A 13 -8.83 -25.94 -4.79
C GLY A 13 -9.93 -24.95 -4.42
N LEU A 14 -10.86 -25.37 -3.56
CA LEU A 14 -11.91 -24.54 -2.99
C LEU A 14 -11.59 -24.13 -1.56
N TRP A 15 -11.94 -22.90 -1.22
CA TRP A 15 -11.82 -22.40 0.14
C TRP A 15 -12.99 -21.51 0.53
N ARG A 16 -13.21 -21.44 1.84
CA ARG A 16 -14.25 -20.61 2.46
C ARG A 16 -13.68 -19.96 3.70
N TRP A 17 -13.91 -18.67 3.87
CA TRP A 17 -13.71 -17.98 5.13
C TRP A 17 -15.03 -17.44 5.66
N ASP A 18 -15.20 -17.50 6.97
CA ASP A 18 -16.33 -16.98 7.72
C ASP A 18 -15.90 -15.76 8.54
N SER A 19 -16.43 -14.58 8.20
CA SER A 19 -16.05 -13.33 8.86
C SER A 19 -16.47 -13.24 10.33
N VAL A 20 -17.43 -14.08 10.76
CA VAL A 20 -17.96 -14.05 12.14
C VAL A 20 -17.16 -15.00 13.03
N SER A 21 -16.99 -16.25 12.61
CA SER A 21 -16.23 -17.23 13.40
C SER A 21 -14.72 -17.15 13.20
N GLY A 22 -14.26 -16.49 12.14
CA GLY A 22 -12.85 -16.49 11.72
C GLY A 22 -12.38 -17.84 11.18
N ALA A 23 -13.28 -18.80 10.95
CA ALA A 23 -12.93 -20.12 10.44
C ALA A 23 -12.63 -20.07 8.93
N VAL A 24 -11.53 -20.70 8.53
CA VAL A 24 -11.13 -20.90 7.14
C VAL A 24 -11.15 -22.39 6.84
N SER A 25 -11.98 -22.80 5.89
CA SER A 25 -12.06 -24.18 5.41
C SER A 25 -11.41 -24.30 4.03
N TYR A 26 -10.60 -25.34 3.87
CA TYR A 26 -9.96 -25.74 2.62
C TYR A 26 -10.43 -27.14 2.25
N ASP A 27 -10.70 -27.39 0.96
CA ASP A 27 -10.77 -28.76 0.45
C ASP A 27 -9.36 -29.38 0.35
N ALA A 28 -9.29 -30.66 -0.05
CA ALA A 28 -8.02 -31.39 -0.14
C ALA A 28 -7.01 -30.72 -1.10
N GLU A 29 -7.49 -30.18 -2.22
CA GLU A 29 -6.62 -29.55 -3.22
C GLU A 29 -6.17 -28.16 -2.78
N ALA A 30 -7.05 -27.37 -2.16
CA ALA A 30 -6.69 -26.09 -1.56
C ALA A 30 -5.69 -26.28 -0.42
N ALA A 31 -5.88 -27.29 0.44
CA ALA A 31 -4.95 -27.65 1.51
C ALA A 31 -3.55 -27.96 0.94
N ARG A 32 -3.48 -28.79 -0.10
CA ARG A 32 -2.24 -29.07 -0.84
C ARG A 32 -1.60 -27.80 -1.40
N LEU A 33 -2.40 -26.91 -2.00
CA LEU A 33 -1.91 -25.65 -2.59
C LEU A 33 -1.37 -24.69 -1.54
N VAL A 34 -1.92 -24.64 -0.33
CA VAL A 34 -1.43 -23.79 0.78
C VAL A 34 -0.31 -24.46 1.61
N GLY A 35 0.17 -25.64 1.20
CA GLY A 35 1.30 -26.32 1.84
C GLY A 35 0.93 -27.22 3.02
N LEU A 36 -0.37 -27.55 3.18
CA LEU A 36 -0.88 -28.47 4.19
C LEU A 36 -1.02 -29.90 3.61
N PRO A 37 -1.22 -30.93 4.45
CA PRO A 37 -1.62 -32.25 3.98
C PRO A 37 -2.85 -32.18 3.06
N ALA A 38 -2.88 -32.99 2.01
CA ALA A 38 -3.91 -32.98 0.98
C ALA A 38 -5.22 -33.65 1.46
N GLU A 39 -5.77 -33.13 2.56
CA GLU A 39 -7.01 -33.54 3.18
C GLU A 39 -7.85 -32.31 3.55
N PRO A 40 -9.19 -32.39 3.51
CA PRO A 40 -10.03 -31.27 3.89
C PRO A 40 -9.76 -30.83 5.33
N VAL A 41 -9.54 -29.53 5.52
CA VAL A 41 -9.12 -28.97 6.82
C VAL A 41 -9.84 -27.67 7.11
N THR A 42 -10.15 -27.42 8.38
CA THR A 42 -10.65 -26.13 8.85
C THR A 42 -9.70 -25.59 9.91
N LEU A 43 -9.27 -24.34 9.72
CA LEU A 43 -8.26 -23.66 10.52
C LEU A 43 -8.80 -22.30 11.01
N PRO A 44 -8.28 -21.77 12.12
CA PRO A 44 -8.49 -20.37 12.45
C PRO A 44 -7.77 -19.46 11.43
N GLU A 45 -8.30 -18.25 11.22
CA GLU A 45 -7.73 -17.26 10.29
C GLU A 45 -6.22 -17.05 10.50
N ALA A 46 -5.76 -16.99 11.75
CA ALA A 46 -4.34 -16.81 12.06
C ALA A 46 -3.45 -17.93 11.50
N ALA A 47 -3.92 -19.18 11.52
CA ALA A 47 -3.20 -20.33 10.98
C ALA A 47 -3.26 -20.35 9.44
N ALA A 48 -4.42 -20.06 8.86
CA ALA A 48 -4.55 -19.91 7.41
C ALA A 48 -3.65 -18.78 6.88
N ARG A 49 -3.55 -17.66 7.61
CA ARG A 49 -2.68 -16.53 7.27
C ARG A 49 -1.20 -16.91 7.31
N ALA A 50 -0.80 -17.80 8.20
CA ALA A 50 0.60 -18.23 8.34
C ALA A 50 1.11 -19.00 7.10
N CYS A 51 0.21 -19.57 6.30
CA CYS A 51 0.56 -20.20 5.02
C CYS A 51 0.95 -19.19 3.92
N PHE A 52 0.65 -17.89 4.11
CA PHE A 52 0.95 -16.84 3.13
C PHE A 52 2.19 -16.04 3.51
N HIS A 53 2.92 -15.58 2.51
CA HIS A 53 4.04 -14.67 2.73
C HIS A 53 3.54 -13.37 3.41
N PRO A 54 4.14 -12.93 4.53
CA PRO A 54 3.63 -11.78 5.31
C PRO A 54 3.49 -10.48 4.52
N ALA A 55 4.29 -10.31 3.46
CA ALA A 55 4.21 -9.12 2.62
C ALA A 55 2.91 -9.02 1.78
N ASP A 56 2.26 -10.15 1.49
CA ASP A 56 1.09 -10.21 0.61
C ASP A 56 -0.21 -9.96 1.40
N TRP A 57 -0.19 -10.15 2.72
CA TRP A 57 -1.38 -10.09 3.57
C TRP A 57 -2.10 -8.74 3.54
N LEU A 58 -1.35 -7.63 3.63
CA LEU A 58 -1.94 -6.29 3.66
C LEU A 58 -2.65 -5.95 2.34
N GLU A 59 -2.12 -6.43 1.22
CA GLU A 59 -2.69 -6.20 -0.10
C GLU A 59 -3.98 -7.02 -0.29
N VAL A 60 -3.95 -8.31 0.07
CA VAL A 60 -5.15 -9.17 0.03
C VAL A 60 -6.27 -8.57 0.86
N LYS A 61 -5.94 -8.13 2.08
CA LYS A 61 -6.94 -7.53 2.96
C LYS A 61 -7.61 -6.32 2.30
N ALA A 62 -6.83 -5.44 1.69
CA ALA A 62 -7.38 -4.27 0.99
C ALA A 62 -8.28 -4.66 -0.20
N ILE A 63 -7.88 -5.66 -0.99
CA ILE A 63 -8.67 -6.18 -2.12
C ILE A 63 -10.00 -6.78 -1.64
N VAL A 64 -9.97 -7.55 -0.56
CA VAL A 64 -11.17 -8.16 0.04
C VAL A 64 -12.09 -7.09 0.62
N ASP A 65 -11.55 -6.12 1.36
CA ASP A 65 -12.35 -5.04 1.95
C ASP A 65 -13.07 -4.23 0.86
N LEU A 66 -12.40 -3.96 -0.26
CA LEU A 66 -13.01 -3.31 -1.43
C LEU A 66 -14.11 -4.19 -2.05
N ALA A 67 -13.85 -5.48 -2.26
CA ALA A 67 -14.83 -6.40 -2.81
C ALA A 67 -16.09 -6.52 -1.94
N VAL A 68 -15.94 -6.45 -0.62
CA VAL A 68 -17.06 -6.40 0.33
C VAL A 68 -17.84 -5.09 0.21
N ALA A 69 -17.14 -3.96 0.12
CA ALA A 69 -17.77 -2.65 0.03
C ALA A 69 -18.53 -2.43 -1.30
N GLU A 70 -17.99 -2.93 -2.41
CA GLU A 70 -18.53 -2.70 -3.75
C GLU A 70 -19.34 -3.89 -4.30
N GLY A 71 -19.31 -5.04 -3.62
CA GLY A 71 -19.93 -6.28 -4.11
C GLY A 71 -19.23 -6.89 -5.33
N THR A 72 -17.94 -6.61 -5.51
CA THR A 72 -17.13 -7.05 -6.65
C THR A 72 -16.39 -8.36 -6.38
N LEU A 73 -15.64 -8.85 -7.38
CA LEU A 73 -14.78 -10.02 -7.24
C LEU A 73 -13.41 -9.60 -6.69
N ALA A 74 -12.94 -10.27 -5.65
CA ALA A 74 -11.57 -10.16 -5.18
C ALA A 74 -10.67 -11.11 -5.98
N GLU A 75 -9.60 -10.59 -6.59
CA GLU A 75 -8.58 -11.41 -7.26
C GLU A 75 -7.19 -10.96 -6.83
N ALA A 76 -6.35 -11.91 -6.41
CA ALA A 76 -4.99 -11.65 -5.97
C ALA A 76 -4.05 -12.82 -6.31
N ARG A 77 -2.75 -12.55 -6.35
CA ARG A 77 -1.69 -13.57 -6.45
C ARG A 77 -0.86 -13.56 -5.18
N LEU A 78 -0.71 -14.72 -4.55
CA LEU A 78 -0.14 -14.88 -3.22
C LEU A 78 0.98 -15.89 -3.23
N ARG A 79 2.06 -15.57 -2.53
CA ARG A 79 3.13 -16.53 -2.28
C ARG A 79 2.75 -17.38 -1.09
N ILE A 80 2.75 -18.68 -1.30
CA ILE A 80 2.59 -19.69 -0.24
C ILE A 80 3.97 -19.97 0.35
N VAL A 81 4.06 -20.02 1.67
CA VAL A 81 5.30 -20.28 2.40
C VAL A 81 5.20 -21.54 3.24
N ASP A 82 6.35 -22.19 3.46
CA ASP A 82 6.47 -23.24 4.46
C ASP A 82 6.62 -22.66 5.89
N GLU A 83 6.74 -23.54 6.88
CA GLU A 83 6.97 -23.19 8.28
C GLU A 83 8.24 -22.35 8.52
N LYS A 84 9.20 -22.39 7.58
CA LYS A 84 10.47 -21.64 7.64
C LYS A 84 10.38 -20.31 6.89
N GLY A 85 9.25 -19.99 6.26
CA GLY A 85 9.05 -18.79 5.45
C GLY A 85 9.60 -18.90 4.03
N THR A 86 10.02 -20.08 3.59
CA THR A 86 10.48 -20.33 2.21
C THR A 86 9.28 -20.37 1.28
N VAL A 87 9.34 -19.64 0.17
CA VAL A 87 8.26 -19.63 -0.83
C VAL A 87 8.20 -21.00 -1.53
N LEU A 88 7.05 -21.67 -1.41
CA LEU A 88 6.77 -22.96 -2.03
C LEU A 88 6.24 -22.82 -3.46
N ARG A 89 5.35 -21.84 -3.68
CA ARG A 89 4.67 -21.56 -4.95
C ARG A 89 3.93 -20.24 -4.90
N THR A 90 3.50 -19.76 -6.08
CA THR A 90 2.55 -18.66 -6.20
C THR A 90 1.17 -19.20 -6.56
N VAL A 91 0.13 -18.75 -5.87
CA VAL A 91 -1.27 -19.11 -6.16
C VAL A 91 -2.07 -17.88 -6.55
N ARG A 92 -2.97 -18.02 -7.51
CA ARG A 92 -4.06 -17.06 -7.75
C ARG A 92 -5.24 -17.45 -6.90
N THR A 93 -5.75 -16.49 -6.15
CA THR A 93 -7.04 -16.59 -5.46
C THR A 93 -8.07 -15.72 -6.16
N ARG A 94 -9.27 -16.26 -6.37
CA ARG A 94 -10.45 -15.51 -6.83
C ARG A 94 -11.59 -15.81 -5.87
N SER A 95 -12.13 -14.79 -5.24
CA SER A 95 -13.16 -14.95 -4.22
C SER A 95 -14.25 -13.89 -4.30
N ARG A 96 -15.45 -14.28 -3.84
CA ARG A 96 -16.62 -13.41 -3.80
C ARG A 96 -17.20 -13.39 -2.39
N PRO A 97 -17.48 -12.20 -1.83
CA PRO A 97 -18.22 -12.09 -0.58
C PRO A 97 -19.68 -12.46 -0.83
N ILE A 98 -20.24 -13.27 0.07
CA ILE A 98 -21.64 -13.68 0.07
C ILE A 98 -22.20 -13.40 1.45
N ALA A 99 -23.31 -12.66 1.52
CA ALA A 99 -23.98 -12.41 2.78
C ALA A 99 -24.29 -13.72 3.51
N ARG A 100 -23.98 -13.78 4.81
CA ARG A 100 -24.14 -15.00 5.62
C ARG A 100 -25.60 -15.43 5.73
N GLY A 101 -26.54 -14.47 5.63
CA GLY A 101 -27.96 -14.67 5.88
C GLY A 101 -28.21 -14.93 7.38
N GLY A 102 -28.86 -14.00 8.07
CA GLY A 102 -29.09 -14.13 9.52
C GLY A 102 -29.20 -12.78 10.22
N SER A 103 -29.30 -12.79 11.55
CA SER A 103 -29.45 -11.61 12.40
C SER A 103 -28.14 -10.86 12.70
N GLU A 104 -26.99 -11.46 12.37
CA GLU A 104 -25.66 -10.90 12.63
C GLU A 104 -25.04 -10.45 11.30
N ASP A 105 -24.55 -9.21 11.26
CA ASP A 105 -23.88 -8.64 10.08
C ASP A 105 -22.58 -9.41 9.82
N GLY A 106 -22.55 -10.21 8.76
CA GLY A 106 -21.41 -11.03 8.40
C GLY A 106 -21.50 -11.61 6.99
N TYR A 107 -20.38 -12.06 6.47
CA TYR A 107 -20.27 -12.64 5.14
C TYR A 107 -19.37 -13.87 5.13
N TYR A 108 -19.60 -14.71 4.13
CA TYR A 108 -18.64 -15.72 3.71
C TYR A 108 -17.82 -15.17 2.57
N LEU A 109 -16.52 -15.42 2.59
CA LEU A 109 -15.68 -15.26 1.42
C LEU A 109 -15.47 -16.64 0.82
N LEU A 110 -16.11 -16.91 -0.31
CA LEU A 110 -15.95 -18.17 -1.04
C LEU A 110 -15.01 -17.95 -2.21
N GLY A 111 -14.03 -18.83 -2.39
CA GLY A 111 -13.07 -18.68 -3.45
C GLY A 111 -12.44 -19.95 -3.95
N THR A 112 -11.61 -19.75 -4.96
CA THR A 112 -10.79 -20.79 -5.60
C THR A 112 -9.31 -20.46 -5.42
N LEU A 113 -8.47 -21.48 -5.39
CA LEU A 113 -7.02 -21.38 -5.46
C LEU A 113 -6.53 -22.15 -6.68
N GLN A 114 -5.62 -21.55 -7.43
CA GLN A 114 -4.94 -22.17 -8.56
C GLN A 114 -3.46 -21.82 -8.51
N GLU A 115 -2.59 -22.78 -8.72
CA GLU A 115 -1.16 -22.51 -8.85
C GLU A 115 -0.87 -21.70 -10.13
N VAL A 116 -0.03 -20.68 -10.00
CA VAL A 116 0.46 -19.89 -11.12
C VAL A 116 1.95 -20.18 -11.25
N PRO A 117 2.41 -20.71 -12.39
CA PRO A 117 3.82 -21.00 -12.58
C PRO A 117 4.63 -19.69 -12.51
N ASP A 118 5.80 -19.76 -11.88
CA ASP A 118 6.73 -18.64 -11.89
C ASP A 118 7.14 -18.34 -13.35
N PRO A 119 7.20 -17.05 -13.73
CA PRO A 119 7.65 -16.69 -15.06
C PRO A 119 9.10 -17.17 -15.24
N LEU A 120 9.34 -17.97 -16.29
CA LEU A 120 10.68 -18.41 -16.67
C LEU A 120 11.56 -17.16 -16.93
N PRO A 121 12.82 -17.15 -16.45
CA PRO A 121 13.72 -16.03 -16.66
C PRO A 121 13.91 -15.79 -18.18
N GLY A 122 13.52 -14.61 -18.66
CA GLY A 122 13.61 -14.21 -20.07
C GLY A 122 12.29 -14.21 -20.86
N THR A 123 11.20 -14.76 -20.31
CA THR A 123 9.86 -14.67 -20.94
C THR A 123 9.07 -13.49 -20.36
N SER A 124 9.11 -12.35 -21.05
CA SER A 124 8.14 -11.25 -20.86
C SER A 124 6.79 -11.62 -21.47
N ALA A 125 6.08 -12.56 -20.86
CA ALA A 125 4.68 -12.87 -21.21
C ALA A 125 3.74 -12.88 -19.99
N ALA A 126 4.16 -12.23 -18.90
CA ALA A 126 3.31 -11.97 -17.75
C ALA A 126 3.14 -10.45 -17.62
N GLY A 127 1.88 -9.98 -17.53
CA GLY A 127 1.59 -8.66 -17.00
C GLY A 127 2.30 -8.43 -15.65
N PRO A 128 2.42 -7.17 -15.19
CA PRO A 128 3.43 -6.77 -14.22
C PRO A 128 3.49 -7.73 -13.01
N PRO A 129 4.66 -8.32 -12.70
CA PRO A 129 4.82 -9.27 -11.60
C PRO A 129 4.65 -8.53 -10.26
N VAL A 130 3.64 -8.91 -9.48
CA VAL A 130 3.17 -8.10 -8.34
C VAL A 130 3.95 -8.32 -7.03
N THR A 131 4.67 -9.40 -6.79
CA THR A 131 4.96 -9.73 -5.37
C THR A 131 6.43 -9.61 -4.92
N GLY A 132 7.42 -9.68 -5.80
CA GLY A 132 8.86 -9.59 -5.43
C GLY A 132 9.51 -8.26 -5.80
N ASP A 133 9.52 -7.97 -7.10
CA ASP A 133 10.09 -6.73 -7.63
C ASP A 133 9.25 -5.52 -7.27
N TRP A 134 7.96 -5.67 -6.95
CA TRP A 134 7.12 -4.54 -6.57
C TRP A 134 7.54 -3.89 -5.25
N ARG A 135 8.02 -4.61 -4.22
CA ARG A 135 8.50 -3.96 -2.98
C ARG A 135 9.80 -3.18 -3.20
N ARG A 136 10.77 -3.77 -3.90
CA ARG A 136 12.03 -3.09 -4.25
C ARG A 136 11.79 -1.93 -5.22
N ASN A 137 10.91 -2.12 -6.21
CA ASN A 137 10.47 -1.05 -7.10
C ASN A 137 9.63 -0.02 -6.37
N ARG A 138 8.86 -0.37 -5.32
CA ARG A 138 8.09 0.57 -4.50
C ARG A 138 8.99 1.38 -3.58
N GLU A 139 10.03 0.79 -2.99
CA GLU A 139 11.02 1.54 -2.22
C GLU A 139 11.80 2.50 -3.11
N ALA A 140 12.28 2.04 -4.28
CA ALA A 140 12.93 2.89 -5.27
C ALA A 140 11.98 4.00 -5.77
N PHE A 141 10.75 3.65 -6.13
CA PHE A 141 9.72 4.60 -6.55
C PHE A 141 9.35 5.62 -5.47
N LEU A 142 9.24 5.21 -4.21
CA LEU A 142 8.95 6.13 -3.10
C LEU A 142 10.13 7.07 -2.82
N LEU A 143 11.37 6.58 -2.94
CA LEU A 143 12.57 7.41 -2.83
C LEU A 143 12.67 8.39 -4.01
N ASP A 144 12.43 7.93 -5.23
CA ASP A 144 12.46 8.75 -6.45
C ASP A 144 11.33 9.79 -6.45
N ALA A 145 10.11 9.38 -6.07
CA ALA A 145 8.99 10.31 -5.94
C ALA A 145 9.20 11.31 -4.80
N GLY A 146 9.70 10.85 -3.65
CA GLY A 146 10.04 11.73 -2.53
C GLY A 146 11.10 12.75 -2.91
N ARG A 147 12.13 12.31 -3.64
CA ARG A 147 13.15 13.20 -4.20
C ARG A 147 12.57 14.19 -5.21
N ALA A 148 11.77 13.72 -6.17
CA ALA A 148 11.16 14.57 -7.18
C ALA A 148 10.20 15.61 -6.56
N LEU A 149 9.47 15.25 -5.50
CA LEU A 149 8.64 16.18 -4.75
C LEU A 149 9.47 17.19 -3.94
N ALA A 150 10.59 16.76 -3.35
CA ALA A 150 11.48 17.63 -2.58
C ALA A 150 12.25 18.62 -3.48
N GLU A 151 12.58 18.23 -4.71
CA GLU A 151 13.26 19.06 -5.71
C GLU A 151 12.29 19.96 -6.49
N ALA A 152 10.97 19.74 -6.39
CA ALA A 152 9.98 20.54 -7.10
C ALA A 152 9.96 22.00 -6.60
N MET A 153 10.17 22.94 -7.50
CA MET A 153 10.25 24.38 -7.20
C MET A 153 8.95 25.13 -7.49
N SER A 154 7.92 24.42 -7.96
CA SER A 154 6.62 25.01 -8.31
C SER A 154 5.45 24.05 -8.07
N THR A 155 4.26 24.61 -7.81
CA THR A 155 3.02 23.84 -7.67
C THR A 155 2.70 23.02 -8.93
N ALA A 156 3.06 23.52 -10.11
CA ALA A 156 2.87 22.80 -11.37
C ALA A 156 3.80 21.58 -11.50
N GLU A 157 5.01 21.63 -10.94
CA GLU A 157 5.92 20.47 -10.83
C GLU A 157 5.41 19.46 -9.82
N VAL A 158 4.99 19.91 -8.64
CA VAL A 158 4.38 19.04 -7.63
C VAL A 158 3.19 18.28 -8.21
N LEU A 159 2.30 18.97 -8.93
CA LEU A 159 1.13 18.36 -9.57
C LEU A 159 1.50 17.38 -10.69
N ARG A 160 2.57 17.65 -11.45
CA ARG A 160 3.10 16.72 -12.46
C ARG A 160 3.66 15.46 -11.82
N VAL A 161 4.46 15.59 -10.77
CA VAL A 161 5.03 14.44 -10.04
C VAL A 161 3.91 13.64 -9.37
N ALA A 162 2.96 14.31 -8.73
CA ALA A 162 1.82 13.66 -8.08
C ALA A 162 0.89 12.94 -9.06
N ALA A 163 0.72 13.44 -10.29
CA ALA A 163 -0.06 12.75 -11.31
C ALA A 163 0.62 11.47 -11.81
N GLY A 164 1.97 11.45 -11.82
CA GLY A 164 2.76 10.27 -12.13
C GLY A 164 2.85 9.25 -10.99
N LEU A 165 2.35 9.58 -9.79
CA LEU A 165 2.23 8.65 -8.68
C LEU A 165 1.05 7.69 -8.91
N SER A 166 1.22 6.70 -9.80
CA SER A 166 0.17 5.72 -10.05
C SER A 166 -0.05 4.85 -8.81
N MET A 167 -1.24 4.97 -8.22
CA MET A 167 -1.77 3.95 -7.32
C MET A 167 -2.16 2.73 -8.18
N PRO A 168 -1.90 1.48 -7.74
CA PRO A 168 -2.39 0.30 -8.44
C PRO A 168 -3.91 0.40 -8.62
N GLY A 169 -4.39 0.34 -9.87
CA GLY A 169 -5.83 0.44 -10.19
C GLY A 169 -6.42 1.85 -10.22
N PHE A 170 -5.63 2.91 -10.02
CA PHE A 170 -6.14 4.29 -10.05
C PHE A 170 -5.18 5.22 -10.82
N SER A 171 -5.66 5.75 -11.94
CA SER A 171 -4.96 6.75 -12.78
C SER A 171 -5.81 8.02 -12.83
N PRO A 172 -5.48 9.07 -12.05
CA PRO A 172 -6.29 10.29 -12.04
C PRO A 172 -6.21 10.98 -13.40
N GLU A 173 -7.37 11.29 -14.00
CA GLU A 173 -7.42 12.06 -15.25
C GLU A 173 -7.00 13.53 -15.03
N GLY A 174 -7.10 14.05 -13.80
CA GLY A 174 -6.61 15.37 -13.42
C GLY A 174 -6.49 15.59 -11.92
N LEU A 175 -5.64 16.54 -11.54
CA LEU A 175 -5.38 16.96 -10.15
C LEU A 175 -5.50 18.49 -10.06
N ALA A 176 -6.10 18.98 -8.97
CA ALA A 176 -6.17 20.41 -8.68
C ALA A 176 -5.87 20.68 -7.20
N VAL A 177 -5.11 21.74 -6.93
CA VAL A 177 -4.84 22.24 -5.57
C VAL A 177 -5.68 23.47 -5.34
N PHE A 178 -6.45 23.47 -4.26
CA PHE A 178 -7.29 24.59 -3.84
C PHE A 178 -6.69 25.28 -2.61
N GLY A 179 -6.63 26.59 -2.66
CA GLY A 179 -6.32 27.45 -1.53
C GLY A 179 -7.59 27.89 -0.84
N VAL A 180 -7.59 27.88 0.49
CA VAL A 180 -8.72 28.38 1.29
C VAL A 180 -8.24 29.58 2.09
N GLN A 181 -8.89 30.73 1.88
CA GLN A 181 -8.63 31.96 2.65
C GLN A 181 -9.96 32.53 3.16
N GLY A 182 -10.19 32.41 4.48
CA GLY A 182 -11.48 32.74 5.08
C GLY A 182 -12.60 31.87 4.49
N GLU A 183 -13.61 32.51 3.91
CA GLU A 183 -14.72 31.83 3.22
C GLU A 183 -14.51 31.69 1.70
N ARG A 184 -13.32 32.05 1.17
CA ARG A 184 -13.02 31.99 -0.26
C ARG A 184 -12.13 30.79 -0.58
N ILE A 185 -12.48 30.08 -1.66
CA ILE A 185 -11.69 29.00 -2.24
C ILE A 185 -11.17 29.48 -3.60
N SER A 186 -9.88 29.30 -3.86
CA SER A 186 -9.24 29.60 -5.15
C SER A 186 -8.45 28.40 -5.66
N VAL A 187 -8.27 28.29 -6.98
CA VAL A 187 -7.39 27.27 -7.57
C VAL A 187 -5.96 27.79 -7.55
N ILE A 188 -5.05 27.06 -6.90
CA ILE A 188 -3.62 27.37 -6.83
C ILE A 188 -2.86 26.71 -7.99
N GLY A 189 -3.32 25.53 -8.44
CA GLY A 189 -2.71 24.84 -9.57
C GLY A 189 -3.57 23.68 -10.08
N HIS A 190 -3.37 23.31 -11.34
CA HIS A 190 -4.07 22.19 -11.97
C HIS A 190 -3.13 21.38 -12.87
N HIS A 191 -3.42 20.09 -13.03
CA HIS A 191 -2.75 19.18 -13.95
C HIS A 191 -3.79 18.22 -14.57
N GLY A 192 -3.66 17.88 -15.85
CA GLY A 192 -4.64 17.10 -16.62
C GLY A 192 -5.45 17.95 -17.62
N PRO A 193 -6.38 17.33 -18.39
CA PRO A 193 -7.23 18.03 -19.34
C PRO A 193 -7.97 19.16 -18.65
N ARG A 194 -8.06 20.31 -19.32
CA ARG A 194 -8.71 21.50 -18.77
C ARG A 194 -10.21 21.19 -18.64
N ALA A 195 -10.66 20.88 -17.43
CA ALA A 195 -12.08 20.90 -17.13
C ALA A 195 -12.62 22.28 -17.52
N GLY A 196 -13.79 22.32 -18.16
CA GLY A 196 -14.51 23.57 -18.45
C GLY A 196 -14.65 24.44 -17.18
N PRO A 197 -15.13 25.69 -17.30
CA PRO A 197 -15.16 26.63 -16.17
C PRO A 197 -15.78 25.93 -14.96
N ILE A 198 -14.95 25.67 -13.95
CA ILE A 198 -15.39 25.16 -12.65
C ILE A 198 -16.32 26.23 -12.15
N THR A 199 -17.63 26.02 -12.31
CA THR A 199 -18.63 26.88 -11.69
C THR A 199 -18.34 26.81 -10.21
N LEU A 200 -17.80 27.92 -9.69
CA LEU A 200 -17.70 28.18 -8.27
C LEU A 200 -19.04 27.76 -7.66
N PHE A 201 -19.02 26.75 -6.79
CA PHE A 201 -20.13 26.48 -5.90
C PHE A 201 -20.24 27.70 -4.97
N THR A 202 -20.89 28.76 -5.46
CA THR A 202 -21.26 29.91 -4.65
C THR A 202 -22.51 29.52 -3.89
N THR A 203 -22.33 29.35 -2.58
CA THR A 203 -23.35 29.35 -1.52
C THR A 203 -24.37 28.21 -1.55
N SER A 204 -24.21 27.27 -0.61
CA SER A 204 -25.30 26.86 0.29
C SER A 204 -24.75 25.99 1.43
N ARG A 205 -24.48 26.65 2.56
CA ARG A 205 -24.82 26.17 3.91
C ARG A 205 -24.40 24.73 4.28
N TRP A 206 -23.10 24.50 4.43
CA TRP A 206 -22.55 23.37 5.23
C TRP A 206 -22.18 23.80 6.66
N ALA A 207 -22.88 24.80 7.21
CA ALA A 207 -22.73 25.21 8.60
C ALA A 207 -23.55 24.28 9.52
N ARG A 208 -22.92 23.16 9.91
CA ARG A 208 -23.11 22.32 11.13
C ARG A 208 -23.04 20.86 10.75
N THR A 209 -21.88 20.24 11.03
CA THR A 209 -21.73 19.03 11.86
C THR A 209 -20.30 18.51 11.66
N ILE A 210 -19.32 19.21 12.24
CA ILE A 210 -18.04 18.58 12.60
C ILE A 210 -17.86 18.88 14.08
N ARG A 211 -18.40 17.98 14.91
CA ARG A 211 -17.98 17.89 16.32
C ARG A 211 -16.50 17.52 16.30
N ARG A 212 -15.66 18.35 16.90
CA ARG A 212 -14.25 18.04 17.18
C ARG A 212 -14.17 16.71 17.96
N PRO A 213 -13.45 15.68 17.49
CA PRO A 213 -13.09 14.58 18.37
C PRO A 213 -12.00 15.10 19.31
N ARG A 214 -12.33 15.15 20.59
CA ARG A 214 -11.41 15.50 21.68
C ARG A 214 -10.47 14.31 21.87
N TRP A 215 -9.28 14.40 21.28
CA TRP A 215 -8.21 13.44 21.55
C TRP A 215 -7.67 13.66 22.97
N SER A 216 -7.94 12.71 23.86
CA SER A 216 -7.33 12.61 25.18
C SER A 216 -6.02 11.85 25.02
N ALA A 217 -4.87 12.52 25.13
CA ALA A 217 -3.58 11.85 25.21
C ALA A 217 -3.40 11.24 26.62
N PRO A 218 -2.98 9.96 26.76
CA PRO A 218 -2.55 9.44 28.05
C PRO A 218 -1.21 10.06 28.46
N ALA A 219 -1.14 10.48 29.73
CA ALA A 219 0.04 11.06 30.35
C ALA A 219 1.14 10.01 30.56
N GLY A 220 2.33 10.27 30.04
CA GLY A 220 3.58 9.57 30.35
C GLY A 220 4.69 10.59 30.63
N PRO A 221 5.65 10.28 31.53
CA PRO A 221 6.35 11.29 32.30
C PRO A 221 7.39 12.10 31.50
N SER A 222 7.43 13.38 31.85
CA SER A 222 8.31 14.42 31.34
C SER A 222 9.76 14.21 31.76
N ILE A 223 10.66 14.10 30.77
CA ILE A 223 12.09 14.33 30.97
C ILE A 223 12.50 15.47 30.04
N CYS A 224 12.53 16.68 30.62
CA CYS A 224 13.07 17.90 30.02
C CYS A 224 14.41 18.22 30.68
N PRO A 225 15.55 18.24 29.96
CA PRO A 225 16.70 19.00 30.40
C PRO A 225 16.55 20.47 29.94
N ARG A 226 16.37 21.35 30.92
CA ARG A 226 16.35 22.82 30.78
C ARG A 226 17.61 23.33 30.07
N ARG A 227 17.49 23.98 28.92
CA ARG A 227 18.46 25.00 28.46
C ARG A 227 17.93 26.38 28.85
N ARG A 228 18.56 27.01 29.84
CA ARG A 228 18.42 28.45 30.10
C ARG A 228 19.35 29.18 29.15
N SER A 229 18.79 30.10 28.35
CA SER A 229 19.54 31.14 27.68
C SER A 229 19.81 32.28 28.66
N THR A 230 21.07 32.69 28.78
CA THR A 230 21.42 34.03 29.24
C THR A 230 22.36 34.62 28.21
N ALA A 231 21.89 35.70 27.60
CA ALA A 231 22.67 36.57 26.74
C ALA A 231 23.60 37.44 27.60
N ALA A 232 24.88 37.52 27.24
CA ALA A 232 25.76 38.63 27.58
C ALA A 232 26.86 38.68 26.52
N GLY A 233 26.94 39.81 25.81
CA GLY A 233 27.82 40.00 24.67
C GLY A 233 29.29 40.17 25.05
N PHE A 234 30.16 40.09 24.05
CA PHE A 234 31.44 40.80 24.02
C PHE A 234 31.94 40.93 22.58
N ARG A 235 32.50 42.11 22.27
CA ARG A 235 33.00 42.60 20.97
C ARG A 235 34.31 41.92 20.51
N PRO A 236 34.68 42.05 19.22
CA PRO A 236 35.91 41.49 18.63
C PRO A 236 37.11 42.46 18.73
N PRO A 237 38.34 41.94 18.56
CA PRO A 237 39.21 42.28 17.41
C PRO A 237 39.95 41.02 16.90
N GLY A 238 40.71 40.94 15.80
CA GLY A 238 41.26 41.88 14.83
C GLY A 238 42.02 41.07 13.76
N ARG A 239 42.39 41.74 12.66
CA ARG A 239 42.99 41.23 11.41
C ARG A 239 44.47 40.80 11.54
N SER A 240 44.91 39.87 10.66
CA SER A 240 46.12 39.93 9.78
C SER A 240 46.29 38.56 9.10
N ALA A 241 46.26 38.37 7.77
CA ALA A 241 47.12 38.84 6.67
C ALA A 241 48.33 37.92 6.36
N GLY A 242 48.13 36.92 5.48
CA GLY A 242 49.02 36.38 4.41
C GLY A 242 50.47 35.92 4.71
N PRO A 243 51.28 35.53 3.70
CA PRO A 243 50.94 34.84 2.43
C PRO A 243 52.02 33.82 1.92
N VAL A 244 51.75 33.20 0.74
CA VAL A 244 52.67 32.65 -0.33
C VAL A 244 53.67 31.49 -0.07
N SER A 245 53.57 30.45 -0.93
CA SER A 245 54.61 29.79 -1.78
C SER A 245 54.31 28.28 -1.93
N ALA A 246 54.01 27.72 -3.12
CA ALA A 246 54.81 27.51 -4.33
C ALA A 246 55.90 26.42 -4.21
N GLY A 247 55.72 25.29 -4.89
CA GLY A 247 56.84 24.46 -5.38
C GLY A 247 56.62 22.94 -5.42
N PRO A 248 57.18 22.19 -6.40
CA PRO A 248 56.59 20.97 -6.96
C PRO A 248 57.43 19.69 -6.79
N GLY A 249 56.86 18.52 -7.10
CA GLY A 249 57.58 17.27 -7.37
C GLY A 249 56.61 16.13 -7.68
N ARG A 250 56.35 15.78 -8.95
CA ARG A 250 57.04 14.72 -9.73
C ARG A 250 57.42 13.50 -8.87
N PHE A 251 56.82 12.32 -9.10
CA PHE A 251 57.29 11.29 -10.05
C PHE A 251 56.37 10.05 -10.04
N CYS A 252 56.42 9.32 -11.15
CA CYS A 252 55.84 8.01 -11.49
C CYS A 252 55.82 7.00 -10.32
N ARG A 253 54.87 6.05 -10.25
CA ARG A 253 54.51 5.02 -11.22
C ARG A 253 53.12 4.47 -10.92
#